data_AF-G4CGA6-F1
#
_entry.id   AF-G4CGA6-F1
#
_cell.length_a   1.000
_cell.length_b   1.000
_cell.length_c   1.000
_cell.angle_alpha   90.00
_cell.angle_beta   90.00
_cell.angle_gamma   90.00
#
_symmetry.space_group_name_H-M   'P 1'
#
loop_
_entity.id
_entity.type
_entity.pdbx_description
1 polymer ?
#
loop_
_entity_poly.entity_id
_entity_poly.type
_entity_poly.pdbx_seq_one_letter_code
_entity_poly.pdbx_strand_id
1 'polypeptide(L)'
;MMKKKLCKLCERIGRACIWPVRAANFVAGLLFLPKPWRVWLFGTGTRALKVLNIGILLGWAAMLLHGGFGNLPTYAGFSKIPIPWAVAVLCAVAGLLAWALYDNSLRGRVLGGTALMFAGLVWLAVSISFWTGYPPLHTGMVVYPLMSVLSVLAGDHMRDEARAKLAEKAGV
;
A
#
# COMPACT_ATOMS: atom_id res chain seq x y z
N MET A 1 17.14 -38.78 -1.94
CA MET A 1 16.58 -38.19 -3.18
C MET A 1 15.36 -37.26 -3.00
N MET A 2 14.57 -37.33 -1.92
CA MET A 2 13.35 -36.49 -1.72
C MET A 2 13.55 -34.96 -1.74
N LYS A 3 14.66 -34.42 -1.22
CA LYS A 3 14.88 -32.96 -1.14
C LYS A 3 14.78 -32.23 -2.50
N LYS A 4 15.18 -32.87 -3.62
CA LYS A 4 15.06 -32.28 -4.97
C LYS A 4 13.61 -32.26 -5.51
N LYS A 5 12.72 -33.13 -5.04
CA LYS A 5 11.30 -33.13 -5.46
C LYS A 5 10.47 -32.08 -4.70
N LEU A 6 10.75 -31.82 -3.42
CA LEU A 6 10.18 -30.67 -2.69
C LEU A 6 10.62 -29.33 -3.28
N CYS A 7 11.88 -29.19 -3.69
CA CYS A 7 12.37 -27.99 -4.37
C CYS A 7 11.56 -27.69 -5.66
N LYS A 8 11.28 -28.71 -6.48
CA LYS A 8 10.43 -28.58 -7.68
C LYS A 8 8.94 -28.35 -7.41
N LEU A 9 8.45 -28.59 -6.19
CA LEU A 9 7.09 -28.19 -5.78
C LEU A 9 7.06 -26.72 -5.33
N CYS A 10 8.12 -26.29 -4.63
CA CYS A 10 8.38 -24.89 -4.26
C CYS A 10 8.49 -23.97 -5.49
N GLU A 11 9.09 -24.47 -6.58
CA GLU A 11 9.22 -23.77 -7.86
C GLU A 11 7.92 -23.78 -8.71
N ARG A 12 7.10 -24.82 -8.59
CA ARG A 12 5.91 -25.05 -9.44
C ARG A 12 4.60 -24.47 -8.87
N ILE A 13 4.56 -24.17 -7.57
CA ILE A 13 3.64 -23.17 -6.99
C ILE A 13 4.19 -21.75 -7.22
N GLY A 14 5.49 -21.59 -7.47
CA GLY A 14 6.24 -20.34 -7.63
C GLY A 14 5.94 -19.47 -8.87
N ARG A 15 4.67 -19.44 -9.32
CA ARG A 15 4.13 -18.42 -10.25
C ARG A 15 2.61 -18.49 -10.45
N ALA A 16 1.93 -19.56 -10.03
CA ALA A 16 0.49 -19.72 -10.24
C ALA A 16 -0.32 -18.80 -9.30
N CYS A 17 -1.17 -17.87 -9.75
CA CYS A 17 -1.54 -17.48 -11.12
C CYS A 17 -1.12 -16.04 -11.44
N ILE A 18 0.06 -15.64 -10.96
CA ILE A 18 0.66 -14.31 -11.11
C ILE A 18 -0.24 -13.25 -10.38
N TRP A 19 0.23 -12.02 -10.15
CA TRP A 19 -0.68 -10.90 -9.82
C TRP A 19 -0.72 -9.87 -10.97
N PRO A 20 -1.53 -10.07 -12.03
CA PRO A 20 -1.36 -11.22 -12.94
C PRO A 20 -0.44 -11.07 -14.16
N VAL A 21 0.17 -9.90 -14.38
CA VAL A 21 1.46 -9.71 -15.11
C VAL A 21 2.33 -8.69 -14.31
N ARG A 22 2.24 -8.77 -12.97
CA ARG A 22 2.67 -7.78 -11.94
C ARG A 22 2.04 -6.40 -12.17
N ALA A 23 0.84 -6.25 -11.58
CA ALA A 23 -0.29 -5.58 -12.23
C ALA A 23 -0.41 -6.12 -13.67
N ALA A 24 -0.03 -5.33 -14.66
CA ALA A 24 0.42 -5.81 -15.96
C ALA A 24 1.58 -4.95 -16.47
N ASN A 25 2.82 -5.29 -16.14
CA ASN A 25 3.98 -4.40 -16.22
C ASN A 25 3.83 -3.08 -15.41
N PHE A 26 2.95 -3.00 -14.40
CA PHE A 26 2.45 -1.72 -13.82
C PHE A 26 1.96 -0.69 -14.88
N VAL A 27 1.65 -1.18 -16.08
CA VAL A 27 0.70 -0.59 -17.05
C VAL A 27 1.28 -0.54 -18.47
N ALA A 28 2.17 -1.49 -18.80
CA ALA A 28 3.31 -1.34 -19.72
C ALA A 28 4.23 -0.14 -19.36
N GLY A 29 3.96 0.53 -18.24
CA GLY A 29 4.19 1.95 -18.24
C GLY A 29 3.39 2.82 -17.26
N LEU A 30 3.75 4.09 -17.05
CA LEU A 30 4.85 4.89 -17.63
C LEU A 30 4.86 5.04 -19.18
N LEU A 31 5.19 3.99 -19.95
CA LEU A 31 4.91 3.70 -21.38
C LEU A 31 5.49 4.66 -22.42
N PHE A 32 5.31 5.95 -22.19
CA PHE A 32 5.92 7.07 -22.93
C PHE A 32 6.70 8.02 -22.01
N LEU A 33 6.62 7.88 -20.68
CA LEU A 33 7.29 8.81 -19.75
C LEU A 33 8.83 8.73 -19.86
N PRO A 34 9.52 9.87 -20.11
CA PRO A 34 10.98 9.90 -20.20
C PRO A 34 11.67 9.38 -18.92
N LYS A 35 12.88 8.83 -19.08
CA LYS A 35 13.73 8.35 -17.96
C LYS A 35 13.76 9.27 -16.71
N PRO A 36 13.93 10.61 -16.80
CA PRO A 36 13.94 11.46 -15.61
C PRO A 36 12.65 11.41 -14.78
N TRP A 37 11.47 11.40 -15.42
CA TRP A 37 10.18 11.31 -14.72
C TRP A 37 10.00 9.96 -14.02
N ARG A 38 10.57 8.90 -14.60
CA ARG A 38 10.57 7.55 -14.02
C ARG A 38 11.40 7.49 -12.73
N VAL A 39 12.61 8.03 -12.77
CA VAL A 39 13.50 8.15 -11.59
C VAL A 39 12.90 9.08 -10.54
N TRP A 40 12.29 10.20 -10.95
CA TRP A 40 11.60 11.11 -10.03
C TRP A 40 10.39 10.45 -9.35
N LEU A 41 9.57 9.70 -10.10
CA LEU A 41 8.37 9.04 -9.55
C LEU A 41 8.75 7.97 -8.51
N PHE A 42 9.77 7.16 -8.79
CA PHE A 42 10.18 6.11 -7.85
C PHE A 42 11.05 6.62 -6.70
N GLY A 43 11.78 7.73 -6.89
CA GLY A 43 12.48 8.46 -5.82
C GLY A 43 11.59 9.42 -5.04
N THR A 44 11.37 10.62 -5.58
CA THR A 44 10.59 11.70 -4.96
C THR A 44 9.10 11.36 -4.86
N GLY A 45 8.52 10.73 -5.88
CA GLY A 45 7.10 10.39 -5.92
C GLY A 45 6.71 9.36 -4.86
N THR A 46 7.55 8.36 -4.56
CA THR A 46 7.27 7.43 -3.46
C THR A 46 7.41 8.09 -2.08
N ARG A 47 8.30 9.08 -1.93
CA ARG A 47 8.37 9.92 -0.72
C ARG A 47 7.10 10.78 -0.58
N ALA A 48 6.63 11.41 -1.66
CA ALA A 48 5.39 12.16 -1.67
C ALA A 48 4.17 11.27 -1.37
N LEU A 49 4.13 10.05 -1.91
CA LEU A 49 3.06 9.07 -1.66
C LEU A 49 3.05 8.60 -0.19
N LYS A 50 4.21 8.43 0.45
CA LYS A 50 4.30 8.20 1.91
C LYS A 50 3.71 9.38 2.70
N VAL A 51 4.11 10.61 2.39
CA VAL A 51 3.60 11.84 3.06
C VAL A 51 2.08 11.99 2.88
N LEU A 52 1.58 11.76 1.66
CA LEU A 52 0.16 11.78 1.34
C LEU A 52 -0.62 10.71 2.12
N ASN A 53 -0.10 9.48 2.18
CA ASN A 53 -0.69 8.41 2.99
C ASN A 53 -0.73 8.80 4.47
N ILE A 54 0.36 9.32 5.05
CA ILE A 54 0.39 9.78 6.46
C ILE A 54 -0.69 10.84 6.70
N GLY A 55 -0.76 11.87 5.86
CA GLY A 55 -1.75 12.94 6.01
C GLY A 55 -3.19 12.44 5.95
N ILE A 56 -3.54 11.59 4.98
CA ILE A 56 -4.90 11.08 4.82
C ILE A 56 -5.25 10.04 5.90
N LEU A 57 -4.30 9.17 6.32
CA LEU A 57 -4.50 8.22 7.43
C LEU A 57 -4.74 8.96 8.75
N LEU A 58 -3.96 10.00 9.05
CA LEU A 58 -4.16 10.82 10.26
C LEU A 58 -5.44 11.67 10.18
N GLY A 59 -5.80 12.18 9.00
CA GLY A 59 -7.08 12.84 8.76
C GLY A 59 -8.27 11.90 9.04
N TRP A 60 -8.20 10.65 8.58
CA TRP A 60 -9.18 9.61 8.92
C TRP A 60 -9.20 9.28 10.41
N ALA A 61 -8.04 9.16 11.06
CA ALA A 61 -7.97 8.90 12.49
C ALA A 61 -8.62 10.03 13.31
N ALA A 62 -8.34 11.29 12.96
CA ALA A 62 -8.95 12.46 13.57
C ALA A 62 -10.47 12.52 13.33
N MET A 63 -10.93 12.23 12.11
CA MET A 63 -12.36 12.14 11.77
C MET A 63 -13.07 11.05 12.61
N LEU A 64 -12.47 9.86 12.71
CA LEU A 64 -13.03 8.75 13.50
C LEU A 64 -13.09 9.08 15.00
N LEU A 65 -12.13 9.83 15.52
CA LEU A 65 -12.11 10.31 16.92
C LEU A 65 -13.14 11.43 17.19
N HIS A 66 -13.38 12.32 16.22
CA HIS A 66 -14.35 13.41 16.39
C HIS A 66 -15.81 12.92 16.35
N GLY A 67 -16.08 11.81 15.63
CA GLY A 67 -17.41 11.22 15.55
C GLY A 67 -18.36 11.96 14.59
N GLY A 68 -19.67 11.80 14.79
CA GLY A 68 -20.73 12.49 14.04
C GLY A 68 -21.10 11.91 12.67
N PHE A 69 -20.23 11.15 12.01
CA PHE A 69 -20.50 10.57 10.68
C PHE A 69 -21.44 9.35 10.69
N GLY A 70 -21.68 8.71 11.84
CA GLY A 70 -22.51 7.50 11.93
C GLY A 70 -23.98 7.67 11.49
N ASN A 71 -24.46 8.92 11.45
CA ASN A 71 -25.81 9.26 11.01
C ASN A 71 -25.91 9.51 9.48
N LEU A 72 -24.79 9.52 8.75
CA LEU A 72 -24.77 9.70 7.29
C LEU A 72 -24.82 8.32 6.61
N PRO A 73 -25.76 8.06 5.67
CA PRO A 73 -25.85 6.79 4.94
C PRO A 73 -24.53 6.37 4.29
N THR A 74 -23.79 7.35 3.74
CA THR A 74 -22.46 7.22 3.13
C THR A 74 -21.42 6.54 4.02
N TYR A 75 -21.56 6.64 5.34
CA TYR A 75 -20.63 6.09 6.32
C TYR A 75 -21.22 4.93 7.14
N ALA A 76 -22.38 4.38 6.75
CA ALA A 76 -23.02 3.28 7.46
C ALA A 76 -22.10 2.05 7.62
N GLY A 77 -21.23 1.78 6.64
CA GLY A 77 -20.24 0.69 6.72
C GLY A 77 -19.23 0.83 7.88
N PHE A 78 -18.91 2.07 8.30
CA PHE A 78 -17.97 2.34 9.38
C PHE A 78 -18.57 2.19 10.79
N SER A 79 -19.91 2.22 10.91
CA SER A 79 -20.61 2.02 12.20
C SER A 79 -20.39 0.63 12.81
N LYS A 80 -20.06 -0.35 11.97
CA LYS A 80 -19.77 -1.74 12.35
C LYS A 80 -18.31 -1.97 12.79
N ILE A 81 -17.45 -0.97 12.62
CA ILE A 81 -16.01 -1.10 12.90
C ILE A 81 -15.72 -0.56 14.31
N PRO A 82 -15.02 -1.31 15.17
CA PRO A 82 -14.64 -0.79 16.49
C PRO A 82 -13.66 0.39 16.34
N ILE A 83 -14.17 1.60 16.60
CA ILE A 83 -13.45 2.87 16.38
C ILE A 83 -12.04 2.90 17.01
N PRO A 84 -11.81 2.47 18.26
CA PRO A 84 -10.47 2.49 18.85
C PRO A 84 -9.44 1.64 18.08
N TRP A 85 -9.86 0.49 17.56
CA TRP A 85 -9.02 -0.38 16.74
C TRP A 85 -8.73 0.23 15.36
N ALA A 86 -9.75 0.84 14.72
CA ALA A 86 -9.55 1.53 13.46
C ALA A 86 -8.55 2.69 13.59
N VAL A 87 -8.72 3.54 14.60
CA VAL A 87 -7.80 4.64 14.92
C VAL A 87 -6.39 4.12 15.22
N ALA A 88 -6.26 3.06 16.04
CA ALA A 88 -4.96 2.46 16.35
C ALA A 88 -4.24 1.93 15.10
N VAL A 89 -4.95 1.25 14.18
CA VAL A 89 -4.37 0.76 12.91
C VAL A 89 -3.96 1.92 12.01
N LEU A 90 -4.79 2.94 11.84
CA LEU A 90 -4.49 4.13 11.04
C LEU A 90 -3.23 4.85 11.56
N CYS A 91 -3.17 5.10 12.87
CA CYS A 91 -2.04 5.74 13.53
C CYS A 91 -0.77 4.87 13.49
N ALA A 92 -0.87 3.55 13.65
CA ALA A 92 0.26 2.64 13.55
C ALA A 92 0.86 2.61 12.13
N VAL A 93 0.03 2.54 11.09
CA VAL A 93 0.49 2.57 9.70
C VAL A 93 1.09 3.94 9.35
N ALA A 94 0.45 5.04 9.79
CA ALA A 94 1.01 6.39 9.63
C ALA A 94 2.38 6.54 10.35
N GLY A 95 2.51 6.01 11.57
CA GLY A 95 3.75 5.98 12.34
C GLY A 95 4.86 5.18 11.66
N LEU A 96 4.55 4.00 11.11
CA LEU A 96 5.50 3.20 10.33
C LEU A 96 5.95 3.91 9.04
N LEU A 97 5.04 4.61 8.35
CA LEU A 97 5.38 5.41 7.18
C LEU A 97 6.24 6.62 7.53
N ALA A 98 5.96 7.30 8.66
CA ALA A 98 6.76 8.42 9.16
C ALA A 98 8.16 7.97 9.60
N TRP A 99 8.26 6.85 10.31
CA TRP A 99 9.54 6.23 10.65
C TRP A 99 10.35 5.91 9.39
N ALA A 100 9.72 5.33 8.37
CA ALA A 100 10.34 5.04 7.08
C ALA A 100 10.49 6.25 6.13
N LEU A 101 10.19 7.47 6.58
CA LEU A 101 10.64 8.74 5.99
C LEU A 101 11.88 9.29 6.70
N TYR A 102 12.02 9.01 8.00
CA TYR A 102 13.19 9.38 8.81
C TYR A 102 14.37 8.44 8.55
N ASP A 103 14.15 7.13 8.61
CA ASP A 103 15.17 6.12 8.33
C ASP A 103 15.44 5.99 6.81
N ASN A 104 16.56 6.57 6.39
CA ASN A 104 17.03 6.53 5.01
C ASN A 104 17.84 5.26 4.66
N SER A 105 18.04 4.36 5.62
CA SER A 105 18.77 3.10 5.41
C SER A 105 18.08 2.17 4.42
N LEU A 106 18.82 1.22 3.85
CA LEU A 106 18.23 0.19 2.97
C LEU A 106 17.18 -0.66 3.71
N ARG A 107 17.35 -0.87 5.03
CA ARG A 107 16.35 -1.56 5.87
C ARG A 107 15.10 -0.71 6.05
N GLY A 108 15.25 0.59 6.32
CA GLY A 108 14.16 1.57 6.36
C GLY A 108 13.37 1.66 5.05
N ARG A 109 14.02 1.51 3.90
CA ARG A 109 13.34 1.41 2.59
C ARG A 109 12.50 0.14 2.44
N VAL A 110 13.01 -1.02 2.85
CA VAL A 110 12.22 -2.28 2.87
C VAL A 110 11.03 -2.16 3.83
N LEU A 111 11.23 -1.59 5.01
CA LEU A 111 10.15 -1.35 5.98
C LEU A 111 9.11 -0.38 5.41
N GLY A 112 9.55 0.73 4.80
CA GLY A 112 8.67 1.73 4.20
C GLY A 112 7.84 1.22 3.04
N GLY A 113 8.41 0.39 2.16
CA GLY A 113 7.64 -0.27 1.11
C GLY A 113 6.64 -1.29 1.69
N THR A 114 7.01 -1.99 2.77
CA THR A 114 6.09 -2.91 3.48
C THR A 114 4.94 -2.15 4.14
N ALA A 115 5.23 -1.03 4.82
CA ALA A 115 4.22 -0.15 5.43
C ALA A 115 3.28 0.46 4.38
N LEU A 116 3.77 0.76 3.18
CA LEU A 116 2.95 1.28 2.08
C LEU A 116 2.02 0.20 1.50
N MET A 117 2.43 -1.07 1.46
CA MET A 117 1.54 -2.18 1.14
C MET A 117 0.45 -2.38 2.21
N PHE A 118 0.78 -2.23 3.50
CA PHE A 118 -0.21 -2.23 4.58
C PHE A 118 -1.19 -1.04 4.47
N ALA A 119 -0.71 0.16 4.14
CA ALA A 119 -1.58 1.30 3.86
C ALA A 119 -2.52 1.01 2.68
N GLY A 120 -2.04 0.31 1.64
CA GLY A 120 -2.88 -0.17 0.55
C GLY A 120 -4.02 -1.09 1.01
N LEU A 121 -3.74 -2.05 1.90
CA LEU A 121 -4.76 -2.93 2.49
C LEU A 121 -5.77 -2.13 3.34
N VAL A 122 -5.32 -1.11 4.08
CA VAL A 122 -6.20 -0.19 4.81
C VAL A 122 -7.14 0.54 3.84
N TRP A 123 -6.63 1.09 2.73
CA TRP A 123 -7.48 1.73 1.72
C TRP A 123 -8.45 0.78 1.03
N LEU A 124 -8.09 -0.50 0.87
CA LEU A 124 -9.02 -1.52 0.38
C LEU A 124 -10.18 -1.74 1.37
N ALA A 125 -9.90 -1.82 2.67
CA ALA A 125 -10.94 -1.95 3.70
C ALA A 125 -11.85 -0.70 3.80
N VAL A 126 -11.25 0.49 3.73
CA VAL A 126 -11.98 1.78 3.65
C VAL A 126 -12.87 1.81 2.40
N SER A 127 -12.35 1.39 1.24
CA SER A 127 -13.13 1.25 0.00
C SER A 127 -14.34 0.35 0.19
N ILE A 128 -14.13 -0.89 0.67
CA ILE A 128 -15.21 -1.86 0.89
C ILE A 128 -16.30 -1.26 1.79
N SER A 129 -15.92 -0.52 2.84
CA SER A 129 -16.87 0.15 3.74
C SER A 129 -17.77 1.15 3.02
N PHE A 130 -17.23 1.96 2.08
CA PHE A 130 -18.06 2.83 1.22
C PHE A 130 -18.95 2.04 0.26
N TRP A 131 -18.45 0.94 -0.31
CA TRP A 131 -19.26 0.08 -1.19
C TRP A 131 -20.44 -0.58 -0.45
N THR A 132 -20.33 -0.86 0.85
CA THR A 132 -21.47 -1.35 1.65
C THR A 132 -22.56 -0.30 1.94
N GLY A 133 -22.28 0.99 1.71
CA GLY A 133 -23.25 2.08 1.84
C GLY A 133 -23.94 2.48 0.54
N TYR A 134 -23.70 1.75 -0.56
CA TYR A 134 -24.31 2.01 -1.86
C TYR A 134 -25.75 1.47 -1.93
N PRO A 135 -26.72 2.18 -2.55
CA PRO A 135 -26.63 3.51 -3.19
C PRO A 135 -26.78 4.69 -2.20
N PRO A 136 -26.31 5.91 -2.54
CA PRO A 136 -25.83 6.37 -3.85
C PRO A 136 -24.31 6.21 -4.07
N LEU A 137 -23.83 6.60 -5.26
CA LEU A 137 -22.40 6.55 -5.62
C LEU A 137 -21.62 7.69 -4.98
N HIS A 138 -20.46 7.38 -4.38
CA HIS A 138 -19.62 8.34 -3.67
C HIS A 138 -18.16 8.32 -4.16
N THR A 139 -17.46 9.46 -4.10
CA THR A 139 -16.06 9.59 -4.53
C THR A 139 -15.11 8.63 -3.80
N GLY A 140 -15.39 8.30 -2.53
CA GLY A 140 -14.64 7.31 -1.77
C GLY A 140 -14.62 5.91 -2.41
N MET A 141 -15.67 5.54 -3.14
CA MET A 141 -15.78 4.25 -3.87
C MET A 141 -14.79 4.14 -5.03
N VAL A 142 -14.16 5.25 -5.46
CA VAL A 142 -13.17 5.31 -6.56
C VAL A 142 -11.78 5.71 -6.04
N VAL A 143 -11.71 6.71 -5.16
CA VAL A 143 -10.43 7.23 -4.64
C VAL A 143 -9.68 6.20 -3.79
N TYR A 144 -10.35 5.55 -2.84
CA TYR A 144 -9.70 4.58 -1.96
C TYR A 144 -9.23 3.29 -2.66
N PRO A 145 -9.97 2.66 -3.60
CA PRO A 145 -9.41 1.55 -4.35
C PRO A 145 -8.24 1.97 -5.26
N LEU A 146 -8.24 3.18 -5.83
CA LEU A 146 -7.08 3.70 -6.56
C LEU A 146 -5.86 3.91 -5.64
N MET A 147 -6.05 4.51 -4.46
CA MET A 147 -5.00 4.65 -3.45
C MET A 147 -4.47 3.30 -2.96
N SER A 148 -5.34 2.29 -2.81
CA SER A 148 -4.97 0.92 -2.49
C SER A 148 -3.98 0.37 -3.51
N VAL A 149 -4.36 0.37 -4.79
CA VAL A 149 -3.53 -0.13 -5.89
C VAL A 149 -2.20 0.62 -5.99
N LEU A 150 -2.21 1.95 -5.94
CA LEU A 150 -0.99 2.75 -6.00
C LEU A 150 -0.03 2.48 -4.83
N SER A 151 -0.56 2.36 -3.61
CA SER A 151 0.25 2.15 -2.40
C SER A 151 0.83 0.73 -2.36
N VAL A 152 0.09 -0.30 -2.81
CA VAL A 152 0.62 -1.65 -2.96
C VAL A 152 1.74 -1.72 -4.00
N LEU A 153 1.52 -1.16 -5.20
CA LEU A 153 2.48 -1.27 -6.31
C LEU A 153 3.75 -0.45 -6.07
N ALA A 154 3.64 0.76 -5.53
CA ALA A 154 4.79 1.54 -5.10
C ALA A 154 5.55 0.88 -3.94
N GLY A 155 4.83 0.21 -3.03
CA GLY A 155 5.41 -0.51 -1.90
C GLY A 155 6.19 -1.76 -2.32
N ASP A 156 5.63 -2.55 -3.23
CA ASP A 156 6.26 -3.74 -3.82
C ASP A 156 7.55 -3.36 -4.57
N HIS A 157 7.48 -2.34 -5.44
CA HIS A 157 8.65 -1.84 -6.17
C HIS A 157 9.77 -1.34 -5.24
N MET A 158 9.44 -0.55 -4.21
CA MET A 158 10.41 -0.04 -3.24
C MET A 158 11.13 -1.16 -2.47
N ARG A 159 10.42 -2.27 -2.17
CA ARG A 159 11.01 -3.44 -1.50
C ARG A 159 11.97 -4.17 -2.42
N ASP A 160 11.62 -4.37 -3.68
CA ASP A 160 12.46 -5.09 -4.64
C ASP A 160 13.73 -4.29 -4.96
N GLU A 161 13.66 -2.98 -5.19
CA GLU A 161 14.86 -2.13 -5.35
C GLU A 161 15.78 -2.17 -4.12
N ALA A 162 15.20 -2.07 -2.92
CA ALA A 162 15.98 -2.04 -1.68
C ALA A 162 16.64 -3.40 -1.39
N ARG A 163 15.99 -4.50 -1.76
CA ARG A 163 16.53 -5.87 -1.66
C ARG A 163 17.66 -6.12 -2.65
N ALA A 164 17.53 -5.67 -3.90
CA ALA A 164 18.59 -5.77 -4.90
C ALA A 164 19.89 -5.08 -4.42
N LYS A 165 19.77 -3.85 -3.90
CA LYS A 165 20.89 -3.08 -3.32
C LYS A 165 21.45 -3.67 -2.01
N LEU A 166 20.68 -4.51 -1.30
CA LEU A 166 21.16 -5.25 -0.14
C LEU A 166 21.95 -6.50 -0.54
N ALA A 167 21.56 -7.19 -1.62
CA ALA A 167 22.30 -8.33 -2.17
C ALA A 167 23.65 -7.89 -2.75
N GLU A 168 23.66 -6.83 -3.57
CA GLU A 168 24.87 -6.20 -4.11
C GLU A 168 25.88 -5.86 -3.00
N LYS A 169 25.43 -5.23 -1.91
CA LYS A 169 26.28 -4.92 -0.74
C LYS A 169 26.73 -6.14 0.08
N ALA A 170 26.07 -7.28 -0.08
CA ALA A 170 26.45 -8.54 0.56
C ALA A 170 27.43 -9.37 -0.29
N GLY A 171 27.72 -8.95 -1.53
CA GLY A 171 28.58 -9.69 -2.45
C GLY A 171 27.93 -10.97 -3.01
N VAL A 172 26.60 -10.96 -3.17
CA VAL A 172 25.77 -12.09 -3.66
C VAL A 172 25.06 -11.73 -4.95
#